data_AF-A0A091GQM5-F1
#
_entry.id   AF-A0A091GQM5-F1
#
_cell.length_a   1.000
_cell.length_b   1.000
_cell.length_c   1.000
_cell.angle_alpha   90.00
_cell.angle_beta   90.00
_cell.angle_gamma   90.00
#
_symmetry.space_group_name_H-M   'P 1'
#
loop_
_entity.id
_entity.type
_entity.pdbx_description
1 polymer ?
#
loop_
_entity_poly.entity_id
_entity_poly.type
_entity_poly.pdbx_seq_one_letter_code
_entity_poly.pdbx_strand_id
1 'polypeptide(L)'
;LRRKMKDSVTEEYLYLGFSHKYRDSIFPLHTSISLFLLSYCDCKLFKIFLVPTGEDVDDQFVTKNLLGDLEVHLISRSQLPVVVQSCSLPAVVAKDGKFCRAGLSVVLRHIIQKTHEADPSKRDVLELLGFKKTCLKACAEVSQWTRLCEISIPLAVEGFLTASPEHCRTIPPDILQLERKLAEPVRVHNDDKIRRQKLQQQKAGAKAAEPVLGKEATEEGKTVAMCEHPLQSLELSIAFSKLLVQEMPDAVNRESSRIRRTKTSDLPLLDHVFAEGLYFTLADIVLLPCIHQFLVSSKNQGKNLVNLPLISSWYQRVQEVPGVKKAAGKCNMELLQLPELISVPEEQLQDFSSVPDASEEENEDSNFIGGPRPTMTKLMENGVEAKFSPHPYPNWTLDWTNLPSAVSPGEGK
;
A
#
# COMPACT_ATOMS: atom_id res chain seq x y z
N LEU A 1 -47.14 -6.62 10.99
CA LEU A 1 -46.25 -6.94 9.84
C LEU A 1 -44.90 -6.23 10.03
N ARG A 2 -43.91 -6.90 10.62
CA ARG A 2 -42.50 -6.46 10.60
C ARG A 2 -41.71 -7.58 9.95
N ARG A 3 -41.72 -7.61 8.62
CA ARG A 3 -40.90 -8.54 7.83
C ARG A 3 -39.49 -7.96 7.86
N LYS A 4 -38.64 -8.52 8.74
CA LYS A 4 -37.18 -8.37 8.66
C LYS A 4 -36.79 -8.59 7.20
N MET A 5 -36.32 -7.55 6.51
CA MET A 5 -35.46 -7.74 5.35
C MET A 5 -34.16 -8.29 5.93
N LYS A 6 -34.09 -9.62 5.93
CA LYS A 6 -32.84 -10.35 6.02
C LYS A 6 -32.19 -10.08 4.68
N ASP A 7 -31.40 -9.01 4.59
CA ASP A 7 -30.56 -8.79 3.41
C ASP A 7 -29.71 -10.05 3.29
N SER A 8 -30.06 -10.89 2.32
CA SER A 8 -29.25 -12.02 1.93
C SER A 8 -27.94 -11.42 1.50
N VAL A 9 -26.84 -11.72 2.21
CA VAL A 9 -25.49 -11.47 1.70
C VAL A 9 -25.46 -12.04 0.29
N THR A 10 -25.44 -11.16 -0.70
CA THR A 10 -25.38 -11.56 -2.10
C THR A 10 -24.07 -12.28 -2.28
N GLU A 11 -24.14 -13.59 -2.48
CA GLU A 11 -22.98 -14.42 -2.77
C GLU A 11 -22.24 -13.83 -3.99
N GLU A 12 -20.93 -13.62 -3.86
CA GLU A 12 -20.08 -13.09 -4.92
C GLU A 12 -18.98 -14.10 -5.26
N TYR A 13 -18.65 -14.18 -6.54
CA TYR A 13 -17.69 -15.13 -7.09
C TYR A 13 -16.38 -14.41 -7.40
N LEU A 14 -15.29 -14.83 -6.77
CA LEU A 14 -13.95 -14.31 -7.01
C LEU A 14 -13.18 -15.27 -7.91
N TYR A 15 -12.75 -14.79 -9.08
CA TYR A 15 -11.98 -15.53 -10.06
C TYR A 15 -10.53 -15.07 -10.02
N LEU A 16 -9.61 -16.03 -9.86
CA LEU A 16 -8.18 -15.81 -9.71
C LEU A 16 -7.40 -16.66 -10.72
N GLY A 17 -6.28 -16.15 -11.22
CA GLY A 17 -5.41 -16.90 -12.13
C GLY A 17 -4.61 -17.98 -11.41
N PHE A 18 -4.29 -19.07 -12.10
CA PHE A 18 -3.53 -20.19 -11.56
C PHE A 18 -2.52 -20.70 -12.60
N SER A 19 -1.27 -20.93 -12.19
CA SER A 19 -0.19 -21.38 -13.09
C SER A 19 0.62 -22.50 -12.44
N HIS A 20 0.89 -23.56 -13.20
CA HIS A 20 1.66 -24.74 -12.76
C HIS A 20 3.19 -24.55 -12.81
N LYS A 21 3.70 -23.41 -13.28
CA LYS A 21 5.14 -23.25 -13.60
C LYS A 21 6.09 -23.26 -12.40
N TYR A 22 5.58 -23.26 -11.16
CA TYR A 22 6.41 -23.19 -9.97
C TYR A 22 6.18 -24.44 -9.11
N ARG A 23 7.22 -25.28 -9.04
CA ARG A 23 7.22 -26.60 -8.38
C ARG A 23 6.89 -26.54 -6.87
N ASP A 24 6.74 -25.35 -6.29
CA ASP A 24 6.48 -25.10 -4.87
C ASP A 24 5.16 -24.36 -4.58
N SER A 25 4.14 -24.48 -5.45
CA SER A 25 2.81 -23.85 -5.24
C SER A 25 2.79 -22.31 -5.30
N ILE A 26 3.66 -21.69 -6.11
CA ILE A 26 3.65 -20.24 -6.29
C ILE A 26 2.53 -19.86 -7.26
N PHE A 27 1.49 -19.22 -6.75
CA PHE A 27 0.44 -18.62 -7.58
C PHE A 27 0.98 -17.39 -8.33
N PRO A 28 0.37 -17.00 -9.47
CA PRO A 28 0.54 -15.66 -10.00
C PRO A 28 0.43 -14.61 -8.90
N LEU A 29 1.23 -13.55 -8.94
CA LEU A 29 1.37 -12.60 -7.82
C LEU A 29 0.05 -11.90 -7.53
N HIS A 30 -0.73 -11.54 -8.56
CA HIS A 30 -2.08 -11.00 -8.38
C HIS A 30 -3.00 -11.94 -7.57
N THR A 31 -2.88 -13.25 -7.77
CA THR A 31 -3.60 -14.28 -7.02
C THR A 31 -3.06 -14.38 -5.59
N SER A 32 -1.73 -14.44 -5.42
CA SER A 32 -1.08 -14.46 -4.10
C SER A 32 -1.50 -13.26 -3.24
N ILE A 33 -1.53 -12.05 -3.82
CA ILE A 33 -1.96 -10.82 -3.15
C ILE A 33 -3.42 -10.91 -2.72
N SER A 34 -4.30 -11.35 -3.63
CA SER A 34 -5.74 -11.48 -3.35
C SER A 34 -6.01 -12.46 -2.20
N LEU A 35 -5.33 -13.60 -2.21
CA LEU A 35 -5.43 -14.62 -1.18
C LEU A 35 -4.82 -14.17 0.16
N PHE A 36 -3.72 -13.42 0.12
CA PHE A 36 -3.10 -12.84 1.30
C PHE A 36 -4.04 -11.83 1.97
N LEU A 37 -4.69 -10.94 1.19
CA LEU A 37 -5.68 -10.01 1.74
C LEU A 37 -6.89 -10.73 2.34
N LEU A 38 -7.43 -11.75 1.66
CA LEU A 38 -8.54 -12.56 2.21
C LEU A 38 -8.15 -13.18 3.56
N SER A 39 -6.92 -13.69 3.68
CA SER A 39 -6.37 -14.27 4.90
C SER A 39 -6.15 -13.22 6.01
N TYR A 40 -5.64 -12.04 5.65
CA TYR A 40 -5.46 -10.90 6.55
C TYR A 40 -6.79 -10.42 7.13
N CYS A 41 -7.79 -10.25 6.27
CA CYS A 41 -9.14 -9.82 6.64
C CYS A 41 -9.96 -10.91 7.35
N ASP A 42 -9.50 -12.16 7.34
CA ASP A 42 -10.28 -13.35 7.70
C ASP A 42 -11.65 -13.36 6.99
N CYS A 43 -11.63 -13.09 5.68
CA CYS A 43 -12.81 -12.90 4.85
C CYS A 43 -13.20 -14.21 4.14
N LYS A 44 -14.43 -14.67 4.37
CA LYS A 44 -15.02 -15.88 3.78
C LYS A 44 -16.30 -15.59 2.98
N LEU A 45 -16.49 -14.34 2.58
CA LEU A 45 -17.70 -13.88 1.89
C LEU A 45 -17.75 -14.26 0.41
N PHE A 46 -16.59 -14.54 -0.17
CA PHE A 46 -16.44 -14.83 -1.59
C PHE A 46 -16.27 -16.33 -1.80
N LYS A 47 -16.96 -16.87 -2.81
CA LYS A 47 -16.65 -18.21 -3.32
C LYS A 47 -15.54 -18.09 -4.36
N ILE A 48 -14.44 -18.80 -4.14
CA ILE A 48 -13.18 -18.61 -4.86
C ILE A 48 -13.04 -19.64 -5.97
N PHE A 49 -12.72 -19.17 -7.16
CA PHE A 49 -12.46 -19.96 -8.35
C PHE A 49 -11.04 -19.71 -8.88
N LEU A 50 -10.23 -20.76 -8.95
CA LEU A 50 -8.92 -20.76 -9.59
C LEU A 50 -9.08 -21.14 -11.06
N VAL A 51 -8.45 -20.37 -11.95
CA VAL A 51 -8.53 -20.53 -13.40
C VAL A 51 -7.13 -20.77 -13.96
N PRO A 52 -6.84 -21.94 -14.54
CA PRO A 52 -5.55 -22.20 -15.19
C PRO A 52 -5.25 -21.20 -16.30
N THR A 53 -4.02 -20.69 -16.32
CA THR A 53 -3.51 -19.76 -17.34
C THR A 53 -2.74 -20.46 -18.46
N GLY A 54 -2.51 -21.78 -18.36
CA GLY A 54 -1.82 -22.62 -19.36
C GLY A 54 -2.72 -23.72 -19.95
N GLU A 55 -2.28 -24.32 -21.07
CA GLU A 55 -3.07 -25.32 -21.83
C GLU A 55 -3.00 -26.75 -21.27
N ASP A 56 -1.98 -27.08 -20.48
CA ASP A 56 -1.84 -28.39 -19.84
C ASP A 56 -2.50 -28.40 -18.46
N VAL A 57 -3.72 -28.95 -18.37
CA VAL A 57 -4.20 -29.55 -17.13
C VAL A 57 -5.06 -30.77 -17.46
N ASP A 58 -4.42 -31.81 -18.00
CA ASP A 58 -4.78 -33.15 -17.55
C ASP A 58 -4.07 -33.38 -16.20
N ASP A 59 -4.60 -34.31 -15.43
CA ASP A 59 -4.14 -34.76 -14.12
C ASP A 59 -4.73 -34.07 -12.87
N GLN A 60 -5.58 -34.88 -12.24
CA GLN A 60 -5.98 -34.86 -10.85
C GLN A 60 -4.80 -34.50 -9.93
N PHE A 61 -4.70 -33.27 -9.41
CA PHE A 61 -3.86 -33.02 -8.25
C PHE A 61 -4.43 -32.02 -7.23
N VAL A 62 -4.67 -32.58 -6.05
CA VAL A 62 -4.57 -32.06 -4.67
C VAL A 62 -5.02 -30.61 -4.45
N THR A 63 -6.34 -30.43 -4.41
CA THR A 63 -7.01 -29.31 -3.72
C THR A 63 -6.78 -29.30 -2.20
N LYS A 64 -6.12 -30.32 -1.62
CA LYS A 64 -6.16 -30.57 -0.17
C LYS A 64 -5.26 -29.69 0.71
N ASN A 65 -4.30 -28.92 0.17
CA ASN A 65 -3.32 -28.23 1.01
C ASN A 65 -3.01 -26.77 0.63
N LEU A 66 -3.73 -26.17 -0.32
CA LEU A 66 -3.24 -24.94 -0.95
C LEU A 66 -3.35 -23.67 -0.09
N LEU A 67 -4.40 -23.47 0.73
CA LEU A 67 -4.56 -22.27 1.57
C LEU A 67 -5.44 -22.49 2.81
N GLY A 68 -4.87 -23.01 3.91
CA GLY A 68 -5.49 -23.03 5.24
C GLY A 68 -7.03 -23.24 5.26
N ASP A 69 -7.76 -22.19 5.68
CA ASP A 69 -9.23 -22.18 5.89
C ASP A 69 -10.06 -21.82 4.64
N LEU A 70 -9.45 -21.50 3.49
CA LEU A 70 -10.16 -20.98 2.31
C LEU A 70 -10.61 -22.11 1.38
N GLU A 71 -11.90 -22.20 1.11
CA GLU A 71 -12.46 -23.13 0.13
C GLU A 71 -12.26 -22.57 -1.30
N VAL A 72 -11.50 -23.30 -2.12
CA VAL A 72 -11.20 -22.94 -3.51
C VAL A 72 -11.70 -24.01 -4.47
N HIS A 73 -12.24 -23.58 -5.61
CA HIS A 73 -12.69 -24.45 -6.69
C HIS A 73 -11.84 -24.23 -7.94
N LEU A 74 -11.39 -25.29 -8.60
CA LEU A 74 -10.72 -25.18 -9.89
C LEU A 74 -11.77 -25.23 -11.01
N ILE A 75 -11.69 -24.30 -11.96
CA ILE A 75 -12.54 -24.29 -13.16
C ILE A 75 -11.69 -24.02 -14.40
N SER A 76 -12.12 -24.54 -15.55
CA SER A 76 -11.48 -24.23 -16.82
C SER A 76 -11.86 -22.82 -17.31
N ARG A 77 -11.06 -22.27 -18.22
CA ARG A 77 -11.34 -20.97 -18.83
C ARG A 77 -12.68 -20.93 -19.57
N SER A 78 -13.15 -22.06 -20.12
CA SER A 78 -14.45 -22.15 -20.80
C SER A 78 -15.65 -22.11 -19.85
N GLN A 79 -15.44 -22.39 -18.55
CA GLN A 79 -16.47 -22.30 -17.52
C GLN A 79 -16.61 -20.90 -16.92
N LEU A 80 -15.75 -19.95 -17.29
CA LEU A 80 -15.84 -18.57 -16.85
C LEU A 80 -17.09 -17.88 -17.40
N PRO A 81 -17.75 -17.01 -16.62
CA PRO A 81 -18.75 -16.10 -17.17
C PRO A 81 -18.15 -15.26 -18.30
N VAL A 82 -18.92 -15.00 -19.36
CA VAL A 82 -18.44 -14.27 -20.56
C VAL A 82 -17.82 -12.92 -20.23
N VAL A 83 -18.39 -12.21 -19.26
CA VAL A 83 -17.85 -10.93 -18.78
C VAL A 83 -16.44 -11.08 -18.18
N VAL A 84 -16.19 -12.15 -17.42
CA VAL A 84 -14.89 -12.44 -16.81
C VAL A 84 -13.86 -12.87 -17.85
N GLN A 85 -14.28 -13.59 -18.89
CA GLN A 85 -13.39 -13.98 -19.99
C GLN A 85 -12.78 -12.76 -20.71
N SER A 86 -13.46 -11.61 -20.65
CA SER A 86 -13.03 -10.35 -21.25
C SER A 86 -12.22 -9.46 -20.29
N CYS A 87 -11.96 -9.94 -19.06
CA CYS A 87 -11.24 -9.20 -18.03
C CYS A 87 -9.91 -9.88 -17.70
N SER A 88 -8.93 -9.08 -17.29
CA SER A 88 -7.76 -9.60 -16.56
C SER A 88 -8.18 -10.02 -15.15
N LEU A 89 -7.72 -11.19 -14.71
CA LEU A 89 -7.92 -11.64 -13.34
C LEU A 89 -6.96 -10.87 -12.40
N PRO A 90 -7.36 -10.54 -11.16
CA PRO A 90 -8.55 -11.02 -10.48
C PRO A 90 -9.83 -10.31 -10.91
N ALA A 91 -10.95 -11.01 -10.81
CA ALA A 91 -12.28 -10.45 -11.08
C ALA A 91 -13.32 -10.96 -10.08
N VAL A 92 -14.23 -10.09 -9.65
CA VAL A 92 -15.38 -10.41 -8.80
C VAL A 92 -16.66 -10.20 -9.59
N VAL A 93 -17.54 -11.21 -9.60
CA VAL A 93 -18.86 -11.13 -10.21
C VAL A 93 -19.94 -11.36 -9.18
N ALA A 94 -20.95 -10.50 -9.17
CA ALA A 94 -22.15 -10.72 -8.38
C ALA A 94 -22.91 -11.96 -8.90
N LYS A 95 -23.55 -12.74 -8.03
CA LYS A 95 -24.29 -13.96 -8.43
C LYS A 95 -25.33 -13.73 -9.54
N ASP A 96 -25.90 -12.54 -9.63
CA ASP A 96 -26.86 -12.20 -10.70
C ASP A 96 -26.20 -11.97 -12.08
N GLY A 97 -24.87 -11.99 -12.15
CA GLY A 97 -24.08 -11.85 -13.36
C GLY A 97 -24.07 -10.44 -13.96
N LYS A 98 -24.70 -9.45 -13.31
CA LYS A 98 -24.90 -8.11 -13.88
C LYS A 98 -23.74 -7.16 -13.64
N PHE A 99 -22.96 -7.41 -12.59
CA PHE A 99 -21.88 -6.53 -12.17
C PHE A 99 -20.58 -7.30 -12.05
N CYS A 100 -19.56 -6.83 -12.76
CA CYS A 100 -18.21 -7.38 -12.75
C CYS A 100 -17.23 -6.29 -12.31
N ARG A 101 -16.42 -6.59 -11.30
CA ARG A 101 -15.29 -5.79 -10.85
C ARG A 101 -14.02 -6.49 -11.28
N ALA A 102 -13.17 -5.85 -12.05
CA ALA A 102 -11.91 -6.42 -12.51
C ALA A 102 -10.75 -5.45 -12.25
N GLY A 103 -9.55 -6.01 -12.13
CA GLY A 103 -8.37 -5.29 -11.70
C GLY A 103 -8.10 -5.51 -10.22
N LEU A 104 -6.82 -5.63 -9.86
CA LEU A 104 -6.37 -5.96 -8.52
C LEU A 104 -6.85 -4.91 -7.52
N SER A 105 -6.53 -3.63 -7.75
CA SER A 105 -6.85 -2.57 -6.79
C SER A 105 -8.37 -2.48 -6.55
N VAL A 106 -9.16 -2.61 -7.62
CA VAL A 106 -10.62 -2.59 -7.55
C VAL A 106 -11.15 -3.77 -6.73
N VAL A 107 -10.67 -4.98 -7.03
CA VAL A 107 -11.09 -6.21 -6.34
C VAL A 107 -10.68 -6.19 -4.86
N LEU A 108 -9.45 -5.83 -4.55
CA LEU A 108 -8.95 -5.78 -3.16
C LEU A 108 -9.70 -4.75 -2.32
N ARG A 109 -9.95 -3.55 -2.86
CA ARG A 109 -10.76 -2.53 -2.18
C ARG A 109 -12.19 -3.01 -1.94
N HIS A 110 -12.77 -3.74 -2.89
CA HIS A 110 -14.09 -4.34 -2.74
C HIS A 110 -14.12 -5.43 -1.65
N ILE A 111 -13.09 -6.28 -1.57
CA ILE A 111 -12.94 -7.26 -0.47
C ILE A 111 -12.91 -6.56 0.90
N ILE A 112 -12.14 -5.47 1.03
CA ILE A 112 -12.08 -4.68 2.27
C ILE A 112 -13.45 -4.10 2.63
N GLN A 113 -14.13 -3.48 1.66
CA GLN A 113 -15.45 -2.89 1.86
C GLN A 113 -16.47 -3.95 2.29
N LYS A 114 -16.54 -5.09 1.59
CA LYS A 114 -17.45 -6.20 1.92
C LYS A 114 -17.16 -6.80 3.29
N THR A 115 -15.89 -6.93 3.65
CA THR A 115 -15.49 -7.42 4.96
C THR A 115 -16.00 -6.50 6.07
N HIS A 116 -15.83 -5.19 5.91
CA HIS A 116 -16.30 -4.21 6.89
C HIS A 116 -17.84 -4.09 6.91
N GLU A 117 -18.51 -4.19 5.76
CA GLU A 117 -19.98 -4.21 5.68
C GLU A 117 -20.57 -5.41 6.45
N ALA A 118 -19.92 -6.58 6.34
CA ALA A 118 -20.35 -7.79 7.04
C ALA A 118 -20.01 -7.76 8.54
N ASP A 119 -18.92 -7.10 8.92
CA ASP A 119 -18.49 -6.95 10.31
C ASP A 119 -17.93 -5.52 10.57
N PRO A 120 -18.80 -4.59 11.00
CA PRO A 120 -18.40 -3.21 11.28
C PRO A 120 -17.40 -3.05 12.43
N SER A 121 -17.14 -4.10 13.22
CA SER A 121 -16.12 -4.06 14.28
C SER A 121 -14.69 -4.07 13.73
N LYS A 122 -14.49 -4.58 12.51
CA LYS A 122 -13.20 -4.62 11.78
C LYS A 122 -12.87 -3.25 11.18
N ARG A 123 -12.63 -2.26 12.04
CA ARG A 123 -12.27 -0.88 11.62
C ARG A 123 -10.86 -0.82 11.05
N ASP A 124 -9.94 -1.58 11.62
CA ASP A 124 -8.57 -1.79 11.17
C ASP A 124 -8.49 -2.23 9.70
N VAL A 125 -9.40 -3.12 9.27
CA VAL A 125 -9.49 -3.56 7.88
C VAL A 125 -9.91 -2.40 6.95
N LEU A 126 -10.85 -1.55 7.38
CA LEU A 126 -11.27 -0.40 6.60
C LEU A 126 -10.18 0.67 6.50
N GLU A 127 -9.34 0.81 7.53
CA GLU A 127 -8.20 1.72 7.56
C GLU A 127 -7.12 1.38 6.53
N LEU A 128 -7.06 0.15 6.03
CA LEU A 128 -6.20 -0.22 4.90
C LEU A 128 -6.48 0.62 3.65
N LEU A 129 -7.70 1.15 3.48
CA LEU A 129 -8.01 2.05 2.37
C LEU A 129 -7.31 3.42 2.49
N GLY A 130 -6.56 3.66 3.57
CA GLY A 130 -5.82 4.89 3.80
C GLY A 130 -6.71 6.07 4.16
N PHE A 131 -6.10 7.24 4.30
CA PHE A 131 -6.81 8.48 4.61
C PHE A 131 -7.91 8.76 3.58
N LYS A 132 -9.13 9.07 4.04
CA LYS A 132 -10.31 9.26 3.17
C LYS A 132 -10.56 8.09 2.18
N LYS A 133 -10.07 6.89 2.49
CA LYS A 133 -10.20 5.69 1.65
C LYS A 133 -9.57 5.86 0.26
N THR A 134 -8.48 6.62 0.11
CA THR A 134 -7.86 6.93 -1.21
C THR A 134 -6.75 5.98 -1.66
N CYS A 135 -6.20 5.13 -0.79
CA CYS A 135 -5.13 4.19 -1.13
C CYS A 135 -5.54 3.30 -2.32
N LEU A 136 -4.76 3.34 -3.40
CA LEU A 136 -5.05 2.63 -4.66
C LEU A 136 -6.47 2.86 -5.23
N LYS A 137 -7.08 4.02 -4.97
CA LYS A 137 -8.41 4.38 -5.51
C LYS A 137 -8.33 4.80 -6.98
N ALA A 138 -7.28 5.52 -7.35
CA ALA A 138 -7.05 5.97 -8.72
C ALA A 138 -6.59 4.80 -9.60
N CYS A 139 -7.01 4.77 -10.86
CA CYS A 139 -6.63 3.70 -11.78
C CYS A 139 -5.15 3.80 -12.21
N ALA A 140 -4.59 2.69 -12.68
CA ALA A 140 -3.19 2.60 -13.08
C ALA A 140 -2.85 3.50 -14.28
N GLU A 141 -3.83 3.94 -15.07
CA GLU A 141 -3.63 4.86 -16.19
C GLU A 141 -3.28 6.27 -15.71
N VAL A 142 -3.81 6.69 -14.55
CA VAL A 142 -3.69 8.08 -14.05
C VAL A 142 -2.84 8.20 -12.79
N SER A 143 -2.52 7.08 -12.13
CA SER A 143 -1.72 7.05 -10.91
C SER A 143 -0.49 6.18 -11.13
N GLN A 144 0.69 6.81 -11.14
CA GLN A 144 1.96 6.10 -11.22
C GLN A 144 2.14 5.14 -10.03
N TRP A 145 1.70 5.54 -8.84
CA TRP A 145 1.75 4.68 -7.65
C TRP A 145 0.85 3.44 -7.80
N THR A 146 -0.39 3.62 -8.27
CA THR A 146 -1.28 2.48 -8.53
C THR A 146 -0.67 1.58 -9.59
N ARG A 147 -0.15 2.14 -10.69
CA ARG A 147 0.52 1.35 -11.74
C ARG A 147 1.69 0.54 -11.20
N LEU A 148 2.52 1.16 -10.35
CA LEU A 148 3.69 0.52 -9.75
C LEU A 148 3.27 -0.68 -8.88
N CYS A 149 2.30 -0.49 -7.99
CA CYS A 149 1.80 -1.54 -7.08
C CYS A 149 1.02 -2.65 -7.80
N GLU A 150 0.11 -2.29 -8.71
CA GLU A 150 -0.83 -3.22 -9.32
C GLU A 150 -0.27 -3.95 -10.55
N ILE A 151 0.63 -3.33 -11.29
CA ILE A 151 1.08 -3.83 -12.60
C ILE A 151 2.58 -4.06 -12.60
N SER A 152 3.37 -2.99 -12.44
CA SER A 152 4.80 -3.03 -12.74
C SER A 152 5.57 -3.98 -11.83
N ILE A 153 5.42 -3.87 -10.51
CA ILE A 153 6.14 -4.73 -9.56
C ILE A 153 5.73 -6.20 -9.70
N PRO A 154 4.44 -6.57 -9.70
CA PRO A 154 4.04 -7.96 -9.92
C PRO A 154 4.65 -8.55 -11.21
N LEU A 155 4.54 -7.85 -12.34
CA LEU A 155 5.08 -8.36 -13.61
C LEU A 155 6.62 -8.46 -13.60
N ALA A 156 7.31 -7.46 -13.02
CA ALA A 156 8.76 -7.45 -12.93
C ALA A 156 9.26 -8.62 -12.07
N VAL A 157 8.59 -8.91 -10.96
CA VAL A 157 8.95 -10.03 -10.08
C VAL A 157 8.63 -11.37 -10.75
N GLU A 158 7.47 -11.53 -11.39
CA GLU A 158 7.16 -12.76 -12.15
C GLU A 158 8.16 -13.00 -13.28
N GLY A 159 8.56 -11.95 -14.01
CA GLY A 159 9.63 -12.02 -15.00
C GLY A 159 10.96 -12.45 -14.39
N PHE A 160 11.32 -11.90 -13.23
CA PHE A 160 12.52 -12.27 -12.49
C PHE A 160 12.52 -13.73 -12.01
N LEU A 161 11.37 -14.24 -11.57
CA LEU A 161 11.19 -15.62 -11.10
C LEU A 161 11.20 -16.63 -12.24
N THR A 162 10.75 -16.25 -13.44
CA THR A 162 10.74 -17.13 -14.63
C THR A 162 12.04 -17.10 -15.44
N ALA A 163 12.84 -16.04 -15.33
CA ALA A 163 14.08 -15.90 -16.06
C ALA A 163 15.11 -16.98 -15.65
N SER A 164 15.92 -17.44 -16.61
CA SER A 164 17.01 -18.36 -16.28
C SER A 164 18.04 -17.66 -15.38
N PRO A 165 18.75 -18.40 -14.49
CA PRO A 165 19.71 -17.81 -13.55
C PRO A 165 20.79 -16.94 -14.22
N GLU A 166 21.11 -17.22 -15.48
CA GLU A 166 22.11 -16.50 -16.27
C GLU A 166 21.65 -15.10 -16.70
N HIS A 167 20.36 -14.92 -16.96
CA HIS A 167 19.75 -13.64 -17.35
C HIS A 167 19.25 -12.84 -16.14
N CYS A 168 19.07 -13.52 -15.01
CA CYS A 168 18.65 -12.93 -13.76
C CYS A 168 19.88 -12.40 -13.01
N ARG A 169 20.60 -11.40 -13.53
CA ARG A 169 21.81 -10.84 -12.86
C ARG A 169 21.56 -9.50 -12.16
N THR A 170 20.58 -8.74 -12.60
CA THR A 170 20.29 -7.39 -12.08
C THR A 170 19.00 -7.35 -11.29
N ILE A 171 18.88 -6.33 -10.43
CA ILE A 171 17.63 -6.01 -9.72
C ILE A 171 16.66 -5.43 -10.76
N PRO A 172 15.39 -5.89 -10.81
CA PRO A 172 14.41 -5.33 -11.72
C PRO A 172 14.24 -3.81 -11.53
N PRO A 173 14.14 -3.00 -12.61
CA PRO A 173 14.02 -1.55 -12.52
C PRO A 173 12.86 -1.07 -11.63
N ASP A 174 11.73 -1.78 -11.64
CA ASP A 174 10.55 -1.44 -10.85
C ASP A 174 10.77 -1.64 -9.33
N ILE A 175 11.65 -2.59 -8.96
CA ILE A 175 12.08 -2.76 -7.56
C ILE A 175 12.98 -1.60 -7.14
N LEU A 176 13.88 -1.16 -8.02
CA LEU A 176 14.69 0.05 -7.77
C LEU A 176 13.83 1.32 -7.72
N GLN A 177 12.76 1.38 -8.51
CA GLN A 177 11.79 2.46 -8.44
C GLN A 177 11.05 2.49 -7.09
N LEU A 178 10.68 1.32 -6.55
CA LEU A 178 10.11 1.24 -5.20
C LEU A 178 11.09 1.73 -4.14
N GLU A 179 12.36 1.32 -4.21
CA GLU A 179 13.41 1.80 -3.29
C GLU A 179 13.53 3.33 -3.33
N ARG A 180 13.56 3.93 -4.54
CA ARG A 180 13.57 5.39 -4.69
C ARG A 180 12.31 6.04 -4.11
N LYS A 181 11.13 5.45 -4.33
CA LYS A 181 9.87 5.96 -3.77
C LYS A 181 9.87 5.95 -2.24
N LEU A 182 10.45 4.93 -1.60
CA LEU A 182 10.59 4.88 -0.14
C LEU A 182 11.58 5.93 0.41
N ALA A 183 12.46 6.47 -0.43
CA ALA A 183 13.39 7.54 -0.08
C ALA A 183 12.76 8.94 -0.18
N GLU A 184 11.62 9.08 -0.85
CA GLU A 184 10.94 10.36 -1.01
C GLU A 184 10.33 10.83 0.34
N PRO A 185 10.28 12.15 0.59
CA PRO A 185 9.70 12.66 1.83
C PRO A 185 8.18 12.45 1.87
N VAL A 186 7.68 11.95 3.01
CA VAL A 186 6.26 11.69 3.20
C VAL A 186 5.50 13.00 3.44
N ARG A 187 4.31 13.10 2.82
CA ARG A 187 3.30 14.11 3.16
C ARG A 187 2.06 13.45 3.75
N VAL A 188 1.67 13.82 4.96
CA VAL A 188 0.43 13.34 5.61
C VAL A 188 -0.52 14.48 5.94
N HIS A 189 -1.80 14.19 6.17
CA HIS A 189 -2.80 15.24 6.46
C HIS A 189 -2.47 16.13 7.68
N ASN A 190 -1.66 15.64 8.63
CA ASN A 190 -1.19 16.37 9.80
C ASN A 190 0.33 16.64 9.75
N ASP A 191 0.90 16.75 8.54
CA ASP A 191 2.35 16.86 8.28
C ASP A 191 3.03 17.87 9.20
N ASP A 192 2.56 19.12 9.19
CA ASP A 192 3.09 20.21 10.01
C ASP A 192 3.11 19.88 11.51
N LYS A 193 2.04 19.24 12.02
CA LYS A 193 1.94 18.87 13.44
C LYS A 193 3.01 17.84 13.80
N ILE A 194 3.17 16.82 12.97
CA ILE A 194 4.10 15.72 13.21
C ILE A 194 5.54 16.19 13.04
N ARG A 195 5.84 17.00 12.02
CA ARG A 195 7.18 17.55 11.80
C ARG A 195 7.61 18.49 12.92
N ARG A 196 6.67 19.26 13.50
CA ARG A 196 6.94 20.06 14.71
C ARG A 196 7.22 19.19 15.94
N GLN A 197 6.52 18.07 16.09
CA GLN A 197 6.81 17.10 17.15
C GLN A 197 8.17 16.41 16.95
N LYS A 198 8.55 16.08 15.71
CA LYS A 198 9.90 15.55 15.38
C LYS A 198 10.98 16.53 15.77
N LEU A 199 10.80 17.81 15.44
CA LEU A 199 11.71 18.89 15.84
C LEU A 199 11.80 19.06 17.37
N GLN A 200 10.70 18.86 18.09
CA GLN A 200 10.71 18.88 19.57
C GLN A 200 11.53 17.73 20.15
N GLN A 201 11.34 16.51 19.64
CA GLN A 201 12.10 15.35 20.10
C GLN A 201 13.59 15.48 19.79
N GLN A 202 13.95 15.92 18.58
CA GLN A 202 15.35 16.15 18.21
C GLN A 202 16.01 17.21 19.12
N LYS A 203 15.30 18.30 19.45
CA LYS A 203 15.80 19.32 20.38
C LYS A 203 15.86 18.85 21.83
N ALA A 204 14.96 17.97 22.26
CA ALA A 204 14.98 17.38 23.59
C ALA A 204 16.13 16.37 23.73
N GLY A 205 16.36 15.53 22.71
CA GLY A 205 17.48 14.61 22.64
C GLY A 205 18.83 15.34 22.61
N ALA A 206 18.95 16.43 21.84
CA ALA A 206 20.16 17.25 21.81
C ALA A 206 20.46 17.91 23.18
N LYS A 207 19.43 18.30 23.94
CA LYS A 207 19.59 18.84 25.31
C LYS A 207 19.95 17.79 26.35
N ALA A 208 19.54 16.54 26.14
CA ALA A 208 19.88 15.41 27.02
C ALA A 208 21.30 14.86 26.74
N ALA A 209 21.84 15.12 25.55
CA ALA A 209 23.17 14.69 25.13
C ALA A 209 24.30 15.70 25.44
N GLU A 210 24.01 16.87 26.03
CA GLU A 210 25.07 17.76 26.50
C GLU A 210 25.73 17.21 27.78
N PRO A 211 27.07 17.06 27.84
CA PRO A 211 27.74 16.60 29.04
C PRO A 211 27.66 17.69 30.10
N VAL A 212 27.06 17.36 31.25
CA VAL A 212 27.12 18.18 32.45
C VAL A 212 28.57 18.28 32.89
N LEU A 213 29.25 19.36 32.48
CA LEU A 213 30.56 19.71 32.97
C LEU A 213 30.40 20.38 34.34
N GLY A 214 30.55 19.59 35.40
CA GLY A 214 30.94 20.04 36.74
C GLY A 214 29.85 20.00 37.81
N LYS A 215 29.90 18.98 38.69
CA LYS A 215 30.53 19.08 40.01
C LYS A 215 30.32 17.79 40.83
N GLU A 216 31.46 17.22 41.19
CA GLU A 216 31.82 16.45 42.40
C GLU A 216 30.98 15.26 42.90
N ALA A 217 31.77 14.23 43.23
CA ALA A 217 31.38 12.92 43.70
C ALA A 217 30.71 12.91 45.07
N THR A 218 29.81 11.95 45.27
CA THR A 218 29.78 11.15 46.49
C THR A 218 29.05 9.83 46.22
N GLU A 219 29.52 8.78 46.90
CA GLU A 219 29.35 7.36 46.60
C GLU A 219 27.93 6.78 46.78
N GLU A 220 27.79 5.57 46.21
CA GLU A 220 26.90 4.45 46.57
C GLU A 220 25.67 4.17 45.69
N GLY A 221 25.71 3.00 45.04
CA GLY A 221 24.51 2.18 44.85
C GLY A 221 24.12 1.81 43.40
N LYS A 222 24.22 0.50 43.12
CA LYS A 222 23.49 -0.27 42.10
C LYS A 222 23.70 0.07 40.62
N THR A 223 24.58 -0.72 40.01
CA THR A 223 24.54 -1.05 38.58
C THR A 223 23.22 -1.74 38.23
N VAL A 224 22.26 -0.98 37.69
CA VAL A 224 21.19 -1.54 36.85
C VAL A 224 21.63 -1.32 35.42
N ALA A 225 21.90 -2.42 34.72
CA ALA A 225 22.19 -2.42 33.29
C ALA A 225 21.01 -1.77 32.55
N MET A 226 21.22 -0.54 32.08
CA MET A 226 20.27 0.13 31.20
C MET A 226 20.49 -0.47 29.82
N CYS A 227 19.57 -1.34 29.41
CA CYS A 227 19.51 -1.86 28.05
C CYS A 227 19.33 -0.66 27.12
N GLU A 228 20.37 -0.30 26.37
CA GLU A 228 20.30 0.70 25.30
C GLU A 228 19.47 0.13 24.15
N HIS A 229 18.14 0.21 24.28
CA HIS A 229 17.29 0.11 23.10
C HIS A 229 17.46 1.41 22.29
N PRO A 230 17.72 1.34 20.97
CA PRO A 230 17.84 2.53 20.14
C PRO A 230 16.56 3.35 20.26
N LEU A 231 16.69 4.67 20.43
CA LEU A 231 15.56 5.60 20.47
C LEU A 231 14.62 5.32 19.30
N GLN A 232 13.44 4.78 19.59
CA GLN A 232 12.42 4.47 18.59
C GLN A 232 12.01 5.77 17.90
N SER A 233 12.10 5.84 16.56
CA SER A 233 11.82 7.09 15.84
C SER A 233 10.38 7.56 16.06
N LEU A 234 10.14 8.87 16.01
CA LEU A 234 8.80 9.43 16.17
C LEU A 234 7.81 8.79 15.21
N GLU A 235 8.21 8.64 13.95
CA GLU A 235 7.42 8.05 12.89
C GLU A 235 6.99 6.63 13.24
N LEU A 236 7.91 5.80 13.75
CA LEU A 236 7.59 4.45 14.20
C LEU A 236 6.60 4.48 15.37
N SER A 237 6.82 5.34 16.37
CA SER A 237 5.90 5.43 17.50
C SER A 237 4.48 5.85 17.08
N ILE A 238 4.36 6.79 16.14
CA ILE A 238 3.08 7.21 15.57
C ILE A 238 2.44 6.07 14.78
N ALA A 239 3.21 5.39 13.94
CA ALA A 239 2.71 4.30 13.10
C ALA A 239 2.14 3.15 13.93
N PHE A 240 2.86 2.70 14.96
CA PHE A 240 2.43 1.61 15.84
C PHE A 240 1.26 2.00 16.75
N SER A 241 1.19 3.25 17.22
CA SER A 241 0.05 3.71 18.03
C SER A 241 -1.29 3.59 17.27
N LYS A 242 -1.27 3.87 15.97
CA LYS A 242 -2.42 3.70 15.09
C LYS A 242 -2.81 2.24 14.89
N LEU A 243 -1.84 1.34 14.72
CA LEU A 243 -2.09 -0.10 14.57
C LEU A 243 -2.68 -0.74 15.83
N LEU A 244 -2.33 -0.24 17.01
CA LEU A 244 -2.80 -0.79 18.29
C LEU A 244 -4.16 -0.24 18.73
N VAL A 245 -4.79 0.65 17.94
CA VAL A 245 -6.06 1.34 18.29
C VAL A 245 -6.01 1.93 19.70
N GLN A 246 -4.82 2.35 20.14
CA GLN A 246 -4.67 3.04 21.41
C GLN A 246 -4.89 4.52 21.11
N GLU A 247 -6.02 5.06 21.56
CA GLU A 247 -6.22 6.51 21.55
C GLU A 247 -5.06 7.14 22.32
N MET A 248 -4.25 7.94 21.60
CA MET A 248 -3.25 8.78 22.23
C MET A 248 -3.99 9.63 23.27
N PRO A 249 -3.54 9.65 24.55
CA PRO A 249 -4.07 10.64 25.47
C PRO A 249 -3.84 12.01 24.85
N ASP A 250 -4.92 12.81 24.73
CA ASP A 250 -4.87 14.22 24.37
C ASP A 250 -4.11 14.98 25.46
N ALA A 251 -2.78 14.84 25.44
CA ALA A 251 -1.91 15.67 26.24
C ALA A 251 -1.93 17.06 25.61
N VAL A 252 -2.80 17.92 26.12
CA VAL A 252 -2.78 19.37 25.92
C VAL A 252 -1.50 19.90 26.56
N ASN A 253 -0.35 19.61 25.97
CA ASN A 253 0.91 20.18 26.38
C ASN A 253 1.01 21.55 25.73
N ARG A 254 0.95 22.58 26.57
CA ARG A 254 0.97 23.99 26.16
C ARG A 254 2.24 24.24 25.35
N GLU A 255 2.08 24.33 24.04
CA GLU A 255 3.16 24.39 23.05
C GLU A 255 4.06 25.61 23.29
N SER A 256 5.39 25.41 23.32
CA SER A 256 6.33 26.49 23.62
C SER A 256 6.39 27.55 22.51
N SER A 257 6.40 28.83 22.89
CA SER A 257 6.21 30.00 22.02
C SER A 257 7.23 30.15 20.87
N ARG A 258 8.38 29.46 20.95
CA ARG A 258 9.43 29.49 19.92
C ARG A 258 9.13 28.57 18.72
N ILE A 259 8.29 27.54 18.90
CA ILE A 259 7.99 26.53 17.86
C ILE A 259 6.90 27.04 16.89
N ARG A 260 6.02 27.93 17.37
CA ARG A 260 5.06 28.67 16.53
C ARG A 260 5.71 29.58 15.49
N ARG A 261 6.99 29.92 15.64
CA ARG A 261 7.70 30.90 14.77
C ARG A 261 8.62 30.27 13.72
N THR A 262 8.78 28.94 13.72
CA THR A 262 9.59 28.26 12.70
C THR A 262 8.82 28.20 11.38
N LYS A 263 9.45 28.63 10.28
CA LYS A 263 8.89 28.50 8.93
C LYS A 263 8.73 27.02 8.59
N THR A 264 7.68 26.66 7.85
CA THR A 264 7.39 25.28 7.46
C THR A 264 8.52 24.65 6.62
N SER A 265 9.27 25.47 5.87
CA SER A 265 10.48 25.06 5.14
C SER A 265 11.59 24.50 6.02
N ASP A 266 11.65 24.91 7.29
CA ASP A 266 12.76 24.60 8.20
C ASP A 266 12.40 23.43 9.14
N LEU A 267 11.26 22.77 8.93
CA LEU A 267 10.84 21.60 9.69
C LEU A 267 11.51 20.33 9.13
N PRO A 268 11.90 19.37 9.98
CA PRO A 268 12.50 18.11 9.52
C PRO A 268 11.49 17.34 8.65
N LEU A 269 11.96 16.69 7.59
CA LEU A 269 11.11 15.86 6.72
C LEU A 269 10.66 14.59 7.46
N LEU A 270 9.57 13.99 7.00
CA LEU A 270 9.06 12.71 7.50
C LEU A 270 9.49 11.60 6.56
N ASP A 271 9.90 10.48 7.15
CA ASP A 271 10.39 9.31 6.43
C ASP A 271 9.28 8.27 6.29
N HIS A 272 9.37 7.44 5.24
CA HIS A 272 8.45 6.32 5.07
C HIS A 272 8.65 5.28 6.19
N VAL A 273 7.55 4.98 6.89
CA VAL A 273 7.48 3.77 7.73
C VAL A 273 6.94 2.62 6.90
N PHE A 274 5.90 2.89 6.13
CA PHE A 274 5.15 2.00 5.25
C PHE A 274 5.12 2.58 3.82
N ALA A 275 4.58 1.83 2.87
CA ALA A 275 4.75 2.09 1.44
C ALA A 275 4.22 3.46 1.00
N GLU A 276 3.02 3.86 1.44
CA GLU A 276 2.44 5.17 1.11
C GLU A 276 2.88 6.29 2.07
N GLY A 277 3.46 5.97 3.23
CA GLY A 277 3.88 6.97 4.20
C GLY A 277 4.01 6.41 5.62
N LEU A 278 3.40 7.09 6.60
CA LEU A 278 3.50 6.70 8.01
C LEU A 278 2.60 5.53 8.41
N TYR A 279 1.53 5.27 7.66
CA TYR A 279 0.47 4.34 8.07
C TYR A 279 0.45 3.11 7.19
N PHE A 280 0.13 1.96 7.80
CA PHE A 280 -0.04 0.70 7.08
C PHE A 280 -1.31 0.75 6.24
N THR A 281 -1.19 0.45 4.95
CA THR A 281 -2.28 0.57 3.97
C THR A 281 -2.39 -0.67 3.08
N LEU A 282 -3.37 -0.66 2.19
CA LEU A 282 -3.55 -1.69 1.18
C LEU A 282 -2.30 -1.79 0.28
N ALA A 283 -1.58 -0.70 0.01
CA ALA A 283 -0.35 -0.75 -0.77
C ALA A 283 0.70 -1.69 -0.14
N ASP A 284 0.83 -1.70 1.19
CA ASP A 284 1.74 -2.61 1.88
C ASP A 284 1.33 -4.08 1.72
N ILE A 285 0.02 -4.36 1.78
CA ILE A 285 -0.53 -5.70 1.53
C ILE A 285 -0.30 -6.15 0.09
N VAL A 286 -0.38 -5.23 -0.89
CA VAL A 286 -0.12 -5.52 -2.31
C VAL A 286 1.36 -5.82 -2.56
N LEU A 287 2.25 -5.00 -1.99
CA LEU A 287 3.68 -5.10 -2.23
C LEU A 287 4.32 -6.29 -1.51
N LEU A 288 3.85 -6.65 -0.31
CA LEU A 288 4.50 -7.64 0.54
C LEU A 288 4.71 -9.00 -0.15
N PRO A 289 3.71 -9.66 -0.76
CA PRO A 289 3.93 -10.93 -1.45
C PRO A 289 4.93 -10.82 -2.61
N CYS A 290 4.91 -9.71 -3.35
CA CYS A 290 5.82 -9.49 -4.47
C CYS A 290 7.26 -9.36 -4.00
N ILE A 291 7.50 -8.45 -3.04
CA ILE A 291 8.83 -8.21 -2.50
C ILE A 291 9.35 -9.44 -1.77
N HIS A 292 8.49 -10.16 -1.04
CA HIS A 292 8.87 -11.40 -0.41
C HIS A 292 9.44 -12.42 -1.42
N GLN A 293 8.72 -12.69 -2.50
CA GLN A 293 9.16 -13.65 -3.53
C GLN A 293 10.46 -13.19 -4.20
N PHE A 294 10.58 -11.89 -4.47
CA PHE A 294 11.83 -11.31 -4.97
C PHE A 294 13.01 -11.53 -4.01
N LEU A 295 12.83 -11.27 -2.71
CA LEU A 295 13.87 -11.43 -1.69
C LEU A 295 14.25 -12.91 -1.50
N VAL A 296 13.27 -13.82 -1.45
CA VAL A 296 13.51 -15.27 -1.34
C VAL A 296 14.35 -15.75 -2.52
N SER A 297 13.93 -15.41 -3.73
CA SER A 297 14.64 -15.80 -4.95
C SER A 297 16.04 -15.17 -5.01
N SER A 298 16.18 -13.90 -4.64
CA SER A 298 17.48 -13.22 -4.60
C SER A 298 18.45 -13.85 -3.60
N LYS A 299 17.96 -14.21 -2.41
CA LYS A 299 18.73 -14.92 -1.39
C LYS A 299 19.20 -16.29 -1.88
N ASN A 300 18.32 -17.06 -2.52
CA ASN A 300 18.64 -18.38 -3.08
C ASN A 300 19.69 -18.30 -4.21
N GLN A 301 19.71 -17.18 -4.95
CA GLN A 301 20.70 -16.91 -6.00
C GLN A 301 22.01 -16.31 -5.46
N GLY A 302 22.14 -16.11 -4.14
CA GLY A 302 23.34 -15.53 -3.52
C GLY A 302 23.57 -14.05 -3.86
N LYS A 303 22.53 -13.32 -4.29
CA LYS A 303 22.63 -11.89 -4.58
C LYS A 303 22.68 -11.11 -3.27
N ASN A 304 23.66 -10.23 -3.14
CA ASN A 304 23.78 -9.40 -1.96
C ASN A 304 22.75 -8.25 -2.02
N LEU A 305 21.88 -8.17 -1.02
CA LEU A 305 20.79 -7.20 -0.90
C LEU A 305 21.27 -5.79 -0.47
N VAL A 306 22.59 -5.52 -0.48
CA VAL A 306 23.18 -4.23 -0.04
C VAL A 306 22.54 -3.02 -0.74
N ASN A 307 21.99 -3.20 -1.94
CA ASN A 307 21.47 -2.12 -2.75
C ASN A 307 20.00 -1.75 -2.45
N LEU A 308 19.34 -2.37 -1.46
CA LEU A 308 17.92 -2.11 -1.14
C LEU A 308 17.66 -1.94 0.38
N PRO A 309 18.34 -0.99 1.06
CA PRO A 309 18.18 -0.79 2.49
C PRO A 309 16.76 -0.39 2.91
N LEU A 310 16.08 0.48 2.15
CA LEU A 310 14.75 1.00 2.52
C LEU A 310 13.68 -0.07 2.35
N ILE A 311 13.73 -0.85 1.26
CA ILE A 311 12.87 -2.03 1.09
C ILE A 311 13.13 -3.05 2.20
N SER A 312 14.40 -3.28 2.57
CA SER A 312 14.73 -4.24 3.65
C SER A 312 14.14 -3.80 4.99
N SER A 313 14.31 -2.52 5.35
CA SER A 313 13.71 -1.98 6.57
C SER A 313 12.18 -1.93 6.52
N TRP A 314 11.60 -1.57 5.38
CA TRP A 314 10.15 -1.63 5.17
C TRP A 314 9.62 -3.06 5.36
N TYR A 315 10.28 -4.04 4.76
CA TYR A 315 9.90 -5.45 4.86
C TYR A 315 9.98 -5.94 6.32
N GLN A 316 11.00 -5.56 7.08
CA GLN A 316 11.08 -5.86 8.52
C GLN A 316 9.90 -5.25 9.30
N ARG A 317 9.59 -3.97 9.07
CA ARG A 317 8.46 -3.28 9.76
C ARG A 317 7.10 -3.87 9.42
N VAL A 318 6.88 -4.22 8.16
CA VAL A 318 5.63 -4.87 7.72
C VAL A 318 5.44 -6.22 8.41
N GLN A 319 6.52 -6.98 8.64
CA GLN A 319 6.44 -8.24 9.40
C GLN A 319 6.00 -8.03 10.85
N GLU A 320 6.23 -6.87 11.45
CA GLU A 320 5.84 -6.60 12.84
C GLU A 320 4.33 -6.36 13.00
N VAL A 321 3.62 -6.10 11.92
CA VAL A 321 2.16 -5.91 11.93
C VAL A 321 1.46 -7.23 12.32
N PRO A 322 0.67 -7.27 13.40
CA PRO A 322 0.08 -8.53 13.90
C PRO A 322 -0.76 -9.28 12.86
N GLY A 323 -1.56 -8.55 12.07
CA GLY A 323 -2.38 -9.13 11.01
C GLY A 323 -1.56 -9.77 9.89
N VAL A 324 -0.36 -9.23 9.61
CA VAL A 324 0.55 -9.75 8.58
C VAL A 324 1.11 -11.11 8.97
N LYS A 325 1.60 -11.28 10.21
CA LYS A 325 2.12 -12.57 10.70
C LYS A 325 1.06 -13.67 10.61
N LYS A 326 -0.18 -13.34 11.02
CA LYS A 326 -1.32 -14.27 10.94
C LYS A 326 -1.63 -14.66 9.49
N ALA A 327 -1.71 -13.69 8.59
CA ALA A 327 -2.00 -13.92 7.17
C ALA A 327 -0.90 -14.75 6.51
N ALA A 328 0.37 -14.43 6.76
CA ALA A 328 1.51 -15.15 6.22
C ALA A 328 1.48 -16.64 6.62
N GLY A 329 1.18 -16.95 7.88
CA GLY A 329 1.00 -18.33 8.34
C GLY A 329 -0.13 -19.07 7.62
N LYS A 330 -1.27 -18.41 7.37
CA LYS A 330 -2.41 -19.00 6.62
C LYS A 330 -2.09 -19.22 5.14
N CYS A 331 -1.20 -18.41 4.57
CA CYS A 331 -0.77 -18.50 3.17
C CYS A 331 0.51 -19.33 2.97
N ASN A 332 1.00 -20.04 4.00
CA ASN A 332 2.27 -20.78 3.96
C ASN A 332 3.46 -19.91 3.48
N MET A 333 3.43 -18.63 3.82
CA MET A 333 4.47 -17.66 3.47
C MET A 333 5.46 -17.52 4.63
N GLU A 334 6.64 -18.13 4.49
CA GLU A 334 7.69 -18.10 5.51
C GLU A 334 8.47 -16.78 5.50
N LEU A 335 8.10 -15.85 6.39
CA LEU A 335 8.71 -14.52 6.43
C LEU A 335 10.22 -14.58 6.72
N LEU A 336 11.01 -13.93 5.84
CA LEU A 336 12.46 -13.87 5.96
C LEU A 336 12.94 -13.03 7.15
N GLN A 337 13.90 -13.59 7.89
CA GLN A 337 14.75 -12.83 8.79
C GLN A 337 15.90 -12.20 7.98
N LEU A 338 15.88 -10.87 7.86
CA LEU A 338 16.94 -10.09 7.23
C LEU A 338 17.94 -9.62 8.29
N PRO A 339 19.26 -9.61 8.01
CA PRO A 339 20.24 -9.03 8.93
C PRO A 339 19.89 -7.57 9.25
N GLU A 340 20.12 -7.13 10.49
CA GLU A 340 20.05 -5.71 10.84
C GLU A 340 21.09 -4.96 10.00
N LEU A 341 20.63 -4.15 9.05
CA LEU A 341 21.50 -3.25 8.30
C LEU A 341 21.87 -2.10 9.21
N ILE A 342 23.17 -1.94 9.47
CA ILE A 342 23.72 -0.77 10.16
C ILE A 342 23.32 0.46 9.36
N SER A 343 22.68 1.43 10.01
CA SER A 343 22.23 2.69 9.43
C SER A 343 23.33 3.32 8.58
N VAL A 344 23.06 3.46 7.28
CA VAL A 344 23.97 4.08 6.33
C VAL A 344 24.06 5.58 6.64
N PRO A 345 25.26 6.19 6.66
CA PRO A 345 25.40 7.64 6.77
C PRO A 345 24.65 8.35 5.65
N GLU A 346 24.00 9.49 5.95
CA GLU A 346 23.18 10.30 5.02
C GLU A 346 23.90 10.67 3.69
N GLU A 347 25.23 10.54 3.63
CA GLU A 347 26.07 10.88 2.48
C GLU A 347 25.92 9.93 1.27
N GLN A 348 25.45 8.69 1.44
CA GLN A 348 25.26 7.75 0.30
C GLN A 348 23.91 7.89 -0.43
N LEU A 349 22.97 8.69 0.10
CA LEU A 349 21.67 8.94 -0.54
C LEU A 349 21.76 9.97 -1.68
N GLN A 350 22.87 10.71 -1.80
CA GLN A 350 23.04 11.75 -2.82
C GLN A 350 23.42 11.19 -4.21
N ASP A 351 23.97 9.98 -4.28
CA ASP A 351 24.49 9.40 -5.53
C ASP A 351 23.39 8.82 -6.45
N PHE A 352 22.15 8.70 -5.95
CA PHE A 352 21.00 8.26 -6.75
C PHE A 352 20.29 9.41 -7.49
N SER A 353 20.73 10.65 -7.32
CA SER A 353 20.07 11.85 -7.84
C SER A 353 20.51 12.27 -9.25
N SER A 354 21.49 11.60 -9.88
CA SER A 354 22.06 12.06 -11.15
C SER A 354 21.95 11.05 -12.29
N VAL A 355 20.72 10.82 -12.78
CA VAL A 355 20.49 10.43 -14.18
C VAL A 355 19.28 11.23 -14.68
N PRO A 356 19.33 11.88 -15.86
CA PRO A 356 18.20 12.66 -16.37
C PRO A 356 17.01 11.74 -16.62
N ASP A 357 15.89 12.06 -15.98
CA ASP A 357 14.62 11.42 -16.24
C ASP A 357 14.17 11.77 -17.66
N ALA A 358 14.02 10.77 -18.53
CA ALA A 358 13.48 10.95 -19.87
C ALA A 358 11.95 10.98 -19.82
N SER A 359 11.42 11.90 -19.01
CA SER A 359 10.07 12.43 -19.08
C SER A 359 10.04 13.63 -18.14
N GLU A 360 10.33 14.81 -18.69
CA GLU A 360 10.20 16.06 -17.97
C GLU A 360 8.79 16.14 -17.36
N GLU A 361 8.74 16.20 -16.03
CA GLU A 361 7.58 16.66 -15.29
C GLU A 361 7.33 18.12 -15.71
N GLU A 362 6.43 18.31 -16.66
CA GLU A 362 5.79 19.62 -16.82
C GLU A 362 4.97 19.91 -15.56
N ASN A 363 5.61 20.62 -14.63
CA ASN A 363 5.05 21.38 -13.52
C ASN A 363 4.00 20.70 -12.62
N GLU A 364 4.44 20.27 -11.44
CA GLU A 364 3.57 20.17 -10.25
C GLU A 364 2.97 21.55 -9.92
N ASP A 365 1.81 21.82 -10.48
CA ASP A 365 1.04 23.02 -10.16
C ASP A 365 0.26 22.77 -8.86
N SER A 366 0.95 23.03 -7.75
CA SER A 366 0.61 22.77 -6.35
C SER A 366 -0.60 23.53 -5.78
N ASN A 367 -1.63 23.83 -6.58
CA ASN A 367 -2.87 24.49 -6.13
C ASN A 367 -4.07 24.22 -7.05
N PHE A 368 -4.53 22.97 -7.15
CA PHE A 368 -5.84 22.72 -7.77
C PHE A 368 -6.95 22.97 -6.74
N ILE A 369 -7.48 24.19 -6.74
CA ILE A 369 -8.69 24.57 -6.02
C ILE A 369 -9.67 25.23 -6.99
N GLY A 370 -10.71 24.49 -7.36
CA GLY A 370 -11.98 25.01 -7.85
C GLY A 370 -12.11 25.13 -9.37
N GLY A 371 -13.30 24.76 -9.87
CA GLY A 371 -13.98 25.08 -11.14
C GLY A 371 -13.18 25.32 -12.44
N PRO A 372 -13.85 25.52 -13.59
CA PRO A 372 -13.15 25.85 -14.82
C PRO A 372 -12.43 27.21 -14.74
N ARG A 373 -12.90 28.16 -13.93
CA ARG A 373 -12.40 29.53 -13.92
C ARG A 373 -10.93 29.67 -13.40
N PRO A 374 -10.54 29.08 -12.26
CA PRO A 374 -9.14 29.10 -11.80
C PRO A 374 -8.15 28.46 -12.78
N THR A 375 -8.55 27.36 -13.44
CA THR A 375 -7.74 26.71 -14.47
C THR A 375 -7.54 27.61 -15.70
N MET A 376 -8.59 28.34 -16.12
CA MET A 376 -8.51 29.25 -17.27
C MET A 376 -7.60 30.44 -17.03
N THR A 377 -7.61 31.01 -15.81
CA THR A 377 -6.70 32.11 -15.45
C THR A 377 -5.24 31.68 -15.56
N LYS A 378 -4.90 30.47 -15.08
CA LYS A 378 -3.55 29.93 -15.18
C LYS A 378 -3.12 29.61 -16.61
N LEU A 379 -4.03 29.11 -17.43
CA LEU A 379 -3.74 28.88 -18.86
C LEU A 379 -3.41 30.22 -19.54
N MET A 380 -4.17 31.28 -19.27
CA MET A 380 -3.88 32.62 -19.80
C MET A 380 -2.55 33.19 -19.27
N GLU A 381 -2.24 33.00 -17.99
CA GLU A 381 -0.95 33.40 -17.39
C GLU A 381 0.25 32.70 -18.06
N ASN A 382 0.05 31.50 -18.60
CA ASN A 382 1.06 30.73 -19.33
C ASN A 382 0.95 30.90 -20.87
N GLY A 383 0.22 31.90 -21.35
CA GLY A 383 0.09 32.21 -22.78
C GLY A 383 -0.80 31.26 -23.59
N VAL A 384 -1.55 30.38 -22.92
CA VAL A 384 -2.49 29.44 -23.55
C VAL A 384 -3.91 30.01 -23.49
N GLU A 385 -4.44 30.41 -24.65
CA GLU A 385 -5.81 30.90 -24.77
C GLU A 385 -6.80 29.73 -24.90
N ALA A 386 -7.36 29.28 -23.78
CA ALA A 386 -8.48 28.34 -23.81
C ALA A 386 -9.78 29.07 -24.18
N LYS A 387 -10.53 28.53 -25.15
CA LYS A 387 -11.82 29.09 -25.60
C LYS A 387 -12.95 28.18 -25.16
N PHE A 388 -13.93 28.75 -24.45
CA PHE A 388 -15.18 28.02 -24.20
C PHE A 388 -15.93 27.87 -25.51
N SER A 389 -16.10 26.63 -25.97
CA SER A 389 -17.10 26.30 -26.97
C SER A 389 -18.41 25.93 -26.27
N PRO A 390 -19.58 26.30 -26.82
CA PRO A 390 -20.84 25.73 -26.36
C PRO A 390 -20.79 24.21 -26.48
N HIS A 391 -21.50 23.52 -25.58
CA HIS A 391 -21.64 22.08 -25.65
C HIS A 391 -22.20 21.70 -27.04
N PRO A 392 -21.66 20.67 -27.73
CA PRO A 392 -22.11 20.29 -29.08
C PRO A 392 -23.61 19.99 -29.17
N TYR A 393 -24.21 19.66 -28.03
CA TYR A 393 -25.64 19.43 -27.85
C TYR A 393 -26.17 20.30 -26.69
N PRO A 394 -26.46 21.59 -26.91
CA PRO A 394 -26.81 22.53 -25.83
C PRO A 394 -28.17 22.23 -25.18
N ASN A 395 -29.01 21.47 -25.86
CA ASN A 395 -30.33 21.03 -25.36
C ASN A 395 -30.26 19.74 -24.55
N TRP A 396 -29.08 19.12 -24.46
CA TRP A 396 -28.92 17.87 -23.72
C TRP A 396 -28.75 18.18 -22.22
N THR A 397 -29.87 18.21 -21.53
CA THR A 397 -29.91 18.31 -20.07
C THR A 397 -30.08 16.92 -19.48
N LEU A 398 -29.09 16.47 -18.69
CA LEU A 398 -29.23 15.28 -17.87
C LEU A 398 -30.17 15.59 -16.70
N ASP A 399 -31.22 14.79 -16.57
CA ASP A 399 -32.08 14.86 -15.39
C ASP A 399 -31.41 14.13 -14.23
N TRP A 400 -30.64 14.90 -13.45
CA TRP A 400 -29.91 14.41 -12.30
C TRP A 400 -30.81 13.81 -11.21
N THR A 401 -32.11 14.11 -11.20
CA THR A 401 -33.05 13.56 -10.21
C THR A 401 -33.37 12.09 -10.45
N ASN A 402 -33.18 11.62 -11.68
CA ASN A 402 -33.44 10.23 -12.10
C ASN A 402 -32.19 9.34 -12.09
N LEU A 403 -31.02 9.90 -11.73
CA LEU A 403 -29.77 9.16 -11.62
C LEU A 403 -29.42 8.90 -10.15
N PRO A 404 -28.66 7.82 -9.84
CA PRO A 404 -28.19 7.59 -8.48
C PRO A 404 -27.41 8.80 -7.95
N SER A 405 -27.65 9.19 -6.69
CA SER A 405 -26.96 10.34 -6.07
C SER A 405 -25.43 10.26 -6.16
N ALA A 406 -24.90 9.03 -6.15
CA ALA A 406 -23.47 8.74 -6.31
C ALA A 406 -22.86 9.22 -7.64
N VAL A 407 -23.66 9.47 -8.69
CA VAL A 407 -23.18 9.97 -9.99
C VAL A 407 -23.44 11.47 -10.20
N SER A 408 -24.07 12.15 -9.23
CA SER A 408 -24.28 13.60 -9.28
C SER A 408 -22.98 14.34 -8.99
N PRO A 409 -22.53 15.28 -9.86
CA PRO A 409 -21.34 16.10 -9.60
C PRO A 409 -21.46 16.97 -8.34
N GLY A 410 -22.69 17.28 -7.92
CA GLY A 410 -22.98 18.12 -6.75
C GLY A 410 -23.12 17.34 -5.44
N GLU A 411 -23.62 16.10 -5.51
CA GLU A 411 -23.91 15.28 -4.33
C GLU A 411 -22.90 14.15 -4.10
N GLY A 412 -22.08 13.83 -5.10
CA GLY A 412 -20.99 12.84 -5.02
C GLY A 412 -19.77 13.34 -4.23
N LYS A 413 -19.98 13.77 -2.98
CA LYS A 413 -18.91 14.08 -2.01
C LYS A 413 -18.64 12.93 -1.05
#